data_AF-A0A076PFE6-F1
#
_entry.id   AF-A0A076PFE6-F1
#
_cell.length_a   1.000
_cell.length_b   1.000
_cell.length_c   1.000
_cell.angle_alpha   90.00
_cell.angle_beta   90.00
_cell.angle_gamma   90.00
#
_symmetry.space_group_name_H-M   'P 1'
#
loop_
_entity.id
_entity.type
_entity.pdbx_description
1 polymer ?
#
loop_
_entity_poly.entity_id
_entity_poly.type
_entity_poly.pdbx_seq_one_letter_code
_entity_poly.pdbx_strand_id
1 'polypeptide(L)'
;MWLGLSLFYVGAVLFLNGLWMLGKIADKEIWVINIFTGVVSLCIGLASIFGPAADAASVKSGALTLLFAFTYLWVAFNRFSGADGRGLGWFSLFVAITAVPVALDSLTSASSGLDWWMGVNWAAWAVLWALFFALLALRKSIERPTGWLCIAQGVLTGWVPGYLILAGKLL
;
A
#
# COMPACT_ATOMS: atom_id res chain seq x y z
N MET A 1 9.18 -14.86 -0.70
CA MET A 1 7.79 -15.32 -0.48
C MET A 1 6.90 -14.25 0.16
N TRP A 2 7.35 -13.57 1.24
CA TRP A 2 6.57 -12.49 1.89
C TRP A 2 6.13 -11.37 0.95
N LEU A 3 7.02 -10.97 0.04
CA LEU A 3 6.73 -9.90 -0.91
C LEU A 3 5.55 -10.22 -1.83
N GLY A 4 5.54 -11.41 -2.44
CA GLY A 4 4.44 -11.83 -3.33
C GLY A 4 3.10 -11.90 -2.59
N LEU A 5 3.11 -12.42 -1.36
CA LEU A 5 1.93 -12.47 -0.49
C LEU A 5 1.41 -11.07 -0.17
N SER A 6 2.30 -10.17 0.27
CA SER A 6 1.95 -8.79 0.60
C SER A 6 1.38 -8.06 -0.62
N LEU A 7 2.08 -8.11 -1.76
CA LEU A 7 1.66 -7.44 -2.99
C LEU A 7 0.33 -7.95 -3.52
N PHE A 8 0.06 -9.25 -3.42
CA PHE A 8 -1.20 -9.82 -3.86
C PHE A 8 -2.39 -9.22 -3.12
N TYR A 9 -2.32 -9.16 -1.78
CA TYR A 9 -3.38 -8.56 -0.96
C TYR A 9 -3.41 -7.03 -1.02
N VAL A 10 -2.26 -6.37 -1.16
CA VAL A 10 -2.16 -4.93 -1.46
C VAL A 10 -2.84 -4.59 -2.77
N GLY A 11 -2.64 -5.41 -3.81
CA GLY A 11 -3.30 -5.24 -5.10
C GLY A 11 -4.81 -5.35 -4.99
N ALA A 12 -5.30 -6.38 -4.30
CA ALA A 12 -6.72 -6.56 -4.06
C ALA A 12 -7.35 -5.38 -3.30
N VAL A 13 -6.71 -4.91 -2.22
CA VAL A 13 -7.28 -3.81 -1.41
C VAL A 13 -7.23 -2.47 -2.13
N LEU A 14 -6.18 -2.17 -2.91
CA LEU A 14 -6.13 -0.95 -3.71
C LEU A 14 -7.19 -0.97 -4.83
N PHE A 15 -7.32 -2.11 -5.52
CA PHE A 15 -8.36 -2.28 -6.54
C PHE A 15 -9.76 -2.05 -5.96
N LEU A 16 -10.09 -2.69 -4.84
CA LEU A 16 -11.41 -2.56 -4.22
C LEU A 16 -11.63 -1.17 -3.60
N ASN A 17 -10.62 -0.55 -2.97
CA ASN A 17 -10.75 0.82 -2.48
C ASN A 17 -10.98 1.81 -3.63
N GLY A 18 -10.31 1.62 -4.77
CA GLY A 18 -10.55 2.45 -5.94
C GLY A 18 -11.95 2.26 -6.51
N LEU A 19 -12.49 1.04 -6.56
CA LEU A 19 -13.89 0.79 -6.93
C LEU A 19 -14.87 1.44 -5.95
N TRP A 20 -14.58 1.37 -4.65
CA TRP A 20 -15.35 2.03 -3.60
C TRP A 20 -15.40 3.54 -3.80
N MET A 21 -14.26 4.20 -4.06
CA MET A 21 -14.17 5.63 -4.38
C MET A 21 -14.90 6.03 -5.67
N LEU A 22 -15.15 5.07 -6.57
CA LEU A 22 -15.96 5.27 -7.77
C LEU A 22 -17.45 4.94 -7.55
N GLY A 23 -17.88 4.70 -6.31
CA GLY A 23 -19.25 4.40 -5.93
C GLY A 23 -19.72 3.02 -6.38
N LYS A 24 -18.80 2.06 -6.61
CA LYS A 24 -19.12 0.69 -7.06
C LYS A 24 -19.27 -0.31 -5.92
N ILE A 25 -18.86 0.05 -4.71
CA ILE A 25 -18.94 -0.76 -3.48
C ILE A 25 -19.53 0.13 -2.38
N ALA A 26 -20.37 -0.41 -1.50
CA ALA A 26 -20.93 0.37 -0.41
C ALA A 26 -19.91 0.61 0.72
N ASP A 27 -20.01 1.76 1.39
CA ASP A 27 -19.14 2.14 2.53
C ASP A 27 -19.11 1.09 3.65
N LYS A 28 -20.22 0.39 3.87
CA LYS A 28 -20.35 -0.64 4.92
C LYS A 28 -19.62 -1.94 4.62
N GLU A 29 -19.13 -2.13 3.40
CA GLU A 29 -18.49 -3.38 2.97
C GLU A 29 -16.97 -3.21 2.82
N ILE A 30 -16.50 -2.01 2.48
CA ILE A 30 -15.09 -1.79 2.11
C ILE A 30 -14.10 -2.00 3.27
N TRP A 31 -14.57 -1.87 4.51
CA TRP A 31 -13.71 -2.09 5.68
C TRP A 31 -13.23 -3.54 5.80
N VAL A 32 -13.96 -4.52 5.25
CA VAL A 32 -13.63 -5.96 5.35
C VAL A 32 -12.31 -6.28 4.67
N ILE A 33 -12.12 -5.90 3.40
CA ILE A 33 -10.87 -6.15 2.69
C ILE A 33 -9.71 -5.38 3.33
N ASN A 34 -9.97 -4.17 3.82
CA ASN A 34 -8.96 -3.35 4.48
C ASN A 34 -8.47 -3.99 5.79
N ILE A 35 -9.34 -4.65 6.57
CA ILE A 35 -8.93 -5.46 7.71
C ILE A 35 -8.07 -6.64 7.26
N PHE A 36 -8.53 -7.45 6.30
CA PHE A 36 -7.79 -8.64 5.90
C PHE A 36 -6.40 -8.31 5.36
N THR A 37 -6.29 -7.36 4.43
CA THR A 37 -4.99 -6.94 3.91
C THR A 37 -4.15 -6.29 5.00
N GLY A 38 -4.76 -5.43 5.83
CA GLY A 38 -4.07 -4.79 6.95
C GLY A 38 -3.46 -5.79 7.94
N VAL A 39 -4.21 -6.84 8.33
CA VAL A 39 -3.74 -7.89 9.23
C VAL A 39 -2.65 -8.75 8.59
N VAL A 40 -2.82 -9.16 7.33
CA VAL A 40 -1.79 -9.94 6.61
C VAL A 40 -0.49 -9.15 6.54
N SER A 41 -0.53 -7.89 6.10
CA SER A 41 0.64 -7.03 6.04
C SER A 41 1.24 -6.73 7.42
N LEU A 42 0.41 -6.60 8.46
CA LEU A 42 0.86 -6.45 9.84
C LEU A 42 1.66 -7.68 10.29
N CYS A 43 1.14 -8.89 10.08
CA CYS A 43 1.84 -10.13 10.42
C CYS A 43 3.17 -10.24 9.67
N ILE A 44 3.20 -9.91 8.38
CA ILE A 44 4.43 -9.91 7.57
C ILE A 44 5.45 -8.90 8.13
N GLY A 45 5.01 -7.67 8.42
CA GLY A 45 5.87 -6.62 8.98
C GLY A 45 6.45 -7.01 10.33
N LEU A 46 5.62 -7.50 11.26
CA LEU A 46 6.05 -7.94 12.58
C LEU A 46 7.00 -9.14 12.51
N ALA A 47 6.72 -10.13 11.65
CA ALA A 47 7.60 -11.27 11.45
C ALA A 47 8.95 -10.86 10.86
N SER A 48 8.99 -9.82 10.01
CA SER A 48 10.23 -9.30 9.41
C SER A 48 11.10 -8.54 10.42
N ILE A 49 10.47 -7.89 11.41
CA ILE A 49 11.16 -7.11 12.46
C ILE A 49 11.61 -8.01 13.62
N PHE A 50 10.75 -8.91 14.08
CA PHE A 50 10.92 -9.67 15.32
C PHE A 50 11.19 -11.17 15.09
N GLY A 51 11.34 -11.58 13.83
CA GLY A 51 11.61 -12.96 13.46
C GLY A 51 13.00 -13.44 13.88
N PRO A 52 13.24 -14.77 13.90
CA PRO A 52 14.49 -15.36 14.38
C PRO A 52 15.72 -15.01 13.53
N ALA A 53 15.52 -14.56 12.29
CA ALA A 53 16.57 -14.15 11.37
C ALA A 53 16.58 -12.63 11.15
N ALA A 54 16.13 -11.84 12.14
CA ALA A 54 16.05 -10.40 12.00
C ALA A 54 17.43 -9.74 11.86
N ASP A 55 17.57 -8.89 10.85
CA ASP A 55 18.74 -8.05 10.59
C ASP A 55 18.31 -6.64 10.18
N ALA A 56 19.26 -5.75 9.91
CA ALA A 56 18.95 -4.37 9.54
C ALA A 56 18.08 -4.27 8.27
N ALA A 57 18.25 -5.19 7.31
CA ALA A 57 17.50 -5.20 6.06
C ALA A 57 16.07 -5.70 6.28
N SER A 58 15.89 -6.76 7.07
CA SER A 58 14.57 -7.30 7.42
C SER A 58 13.77 -6.31 8.28
N VAL A 59 14.43 -5.61 9.21
CA VAL A 59 13.80 -4.56 10.03
C VAL A 59 13.37 -3.39 9.15
N LYS A 60 14.21 -2.92 8.21
CA LYS A 60 13.84 -1.89 7.23
C LYS A 60 12.63 -2.33 6.41
N SER A 61 12.65 -3.55 5.85
CA SER A 61 11.55 -4.09 5.05
C SER A 61 10.25 -4.20 5.84
N GLY A 62 10.32 -4.68 7.09
CA GLY A 62 9.18 -4.78 7.97
C GLY A 62 8.60 -3.42 8.35
N ALA A 63 9.45 -2.44 8.70
CA ALA A 63 9.01 -1.08 9.01
C ALA A 63 8.28 -0.43 7.81
N LEU A 64 8.82 -0.59 6.61
CA LEU A 64 8.18 -0.11 5.38
C LEU A 64 6.86 -0.83 5.08
N THR A 65 6.78 -2.14 5.32
CA THR A 65 5.54 -2.92 5.18
C THR A 65 4.46 -2.44 6.14
N LEU A 66 4.82 -2.07 7.38
CA LEU A 66 3.89 -1.57 8.37
C LEU A 66 3.23 -0.23 7.99
N LEU A 67 3.88 0.60 7.18
CA LEU A 67 3.26 1.83 6.63
C LEU A 67 1.96 1.50 5.87
N PHE A 68 2.01 0.48 5.03
CA PHE A 68 0.85 0.02 4.27
C PHE A 68 -0.16 -0.68 5.17
N ALA A 69 0.30 -1.58 6.05
CA ALA A 69 -0.58 -2.28 6.99
C ALA A 69 -1.43 -1.30 7.82
N PHE A 70 -0.79 -0.28 8.40
CA PHE A 70 -1.47 0.74 9.18
C PHE A 70 -2.38 1.62 8.33
N THR A 71 -2.01 1.91 7.08
CA THR A 71 -2.91 2.62 6.14
C THR A 71 -4.24 1.87 6.00
N TYR A 72 -4.22 0.56 5.70
CA TYR A 72 -5.44 -0.21 5.47
C TYR A 72 -6.24 -0.43 6.75
N LEU A 73 -5.59 -0.76 7.87
CA LEU A 73 -6.28 -0.88 9.15
C LEU A 73 -6.96 0.44 9.52
N TRP A 74 -6.32 1.58 9.27
CA TRP A 74 -6.92 2.89 9.52
C TRP A 74 -8.10 3.17 8.59
N VAL A 75 -8.01 2.85 7.29
CA VAL A 75 -9.18 2.91 6.39
C VAL A 75 -10.33 2.10 6.96
N ALA A 76 -10.09 0.85 7.36
CA ALA A 76 -11.11 -0.01 7.94
C ALA A 76 -11.76 0.61 9.19
N PHE A 77 -10.96 1.06 10.16
CA PHE A 77 -11.48 1.68 11.38
C PHE A 77 -12.23 2.98 11.12
N ASN A 78 -11.77 3.82 10.18
CA ASN A 78 -12.49 5.03 9.80
C ASN A 78 -13.85 4.71 9.19
N ARG A 79 -13.93 3.69 8.33
CA ARG A 79 -15.18 3.28 7.68
C ARG A 79 -16.14 2.61 8.67
N PHE A 80 -15.61 1.82 9.60
CA PHE A 80 -16.41 1.19 10.65
C PHE A 80 -16.96 2.20 11.67
N SER A 81 -16.13 3.14 12.13
CA SER A 81 -16.50 4.13 13.16
C SER A 81 -17.24 5.35 12.63
N GLY A 82 -17.18 5.62 11.31
CA GLY A 82 -17.68 6.85 10.71
C GLY A 82 -16.74 8.05 10.88
N ALA A 83 -15.48 7.84 11.30
CA ALA A 83 -14.49 8.91 11.41
C ALA A 83 -14.22 9.57 10.05
N ASP A 84 -13.93 10.87 10.09
CA ASP A 84 -13.88 11.74 8.91
C ASP A 84 -12.67 11.54 7.99
N GLY A 85 -11.68 10.74 8.41
CA GLY A 85 -10.50 10.37 7.64
C GLY A 85 -9.34 11.37 7.65
N ARG A 86 -9.45 12.54 8.31
CA ARG A 86 -8.37 13.55 8.27
C ARG A 86 -7.06 13.07 8.88
N GLY A 87 -7.13 12.28 9.96
CA GLY A 87 -5.95 11.67 10.59
C GLY A 87 -5.20 10.74 9.63
N LEU A 88 -5.94 9.90 8.91
CA LEU A 88 -5.38 9.07 7.85
C LEU A 88 -4.76 9.92 6.73
N GLY A 89 -5.39 11.04 6.35
CA GLY A 89 -4.82 11.96 5.35
C GLY A 89 -3.42 12.46 5.75
N TRP A 90 -3.22 12.87 6.99
CA TRP A 90 -1.89 13.27 7.50
C TRP A 90 -0.91 12.11 7.55
N PHE A 91 -1.35 10.93 7.96
CA PHE A 91 -0.51 9.73 7.90
C PHE A 91 -0.10 9.41 6.45
N SER A 92 -1.00 9.59 5.48
CA SER A 92 -0.68 9.40 4.06
C SER A 92 0.39 10.38 3.56
N LEU A 93 0.44 11.61 4.07
CA LEU A 93 1.53 12.54 3.76
C LEU A 93 2.87 12.03 4.29
N PHE A 94 2.89 11.52 5.53
CA PHE A 94 4.09 10.91 6.11
C PHE A 94 4.58 9.75 5.22
N VAL A 95 3.70 8.83 4.83
CA VAL A 95 4.04 7.73 3.92
C VAL A 95 4.57 8.23 2.58
N ALA A 96 3.91 9.23 1.98
CA ALA A 96 4.33 9.79 0.70
C ALA A 96 5.74 10.40 0.76
N ILE A 97 6.04 11.17 1.81
CA ILE A 97 7.36 11.76 2.01
C ILE A 97 8.42 10.68 2.26
N THR A 98 8.10 9.64 3.02
CA THR A 98 9.02 8.51 3.26
C THR A 98 9.26 7.68 2.00
N ALA A 99 8.25 7.51 1.15
CA ALA A 99 8.36 6.72 -0.08
C ALA A 99 9.32 7.34 -1.11
N VAL A 100 9.50 8.68 -1.11
CA VAL A 100 10.42 9.38 -2.03
C VAL A 100 11.88 8.93 -1.88
N PRO A 101 12.53 9.04 -0.71
CA PRO A 101 13.90 8.55 -0.55
C PRO A 101 14.00 7.04 -0.75
N VAL A 102 12.98 6.26 -0.37
CA VAL A 102 12.98 4.81 -0.63
C VAL A 102 12.98 4.50 -2.13
N ALA A 103 12.23 5.26 -2.93
CA ALA A 103 12.25 5.14 -4.39
C ALA A 103 13.62 5.51 -4.96
N LEU A 104 14.19 6.64 -4.51
CA LEU A 104 15.50 7.11 -4.96
C LEU A 104 16.61 6.11 -4.63
N ASP A 105 16.67 5.62 -3.39
CA ASP A 105 17.61 4.58 -2.99
C ASP A 105 17.47 3.36 -3.90
N SER A 106 16.24 2.85 -4.07
CA SER A 106 15.96 1.66 -4.87
C SER A 106 16.38 1.83 -6.34
N LEU A 107 16.14 3.00 -6.94
CA LEU A 107 16.48 3.28 -8.33
C LEU A 107 17.99 3.50 -8.54
N THR A 108 18.65 4.18 -7.60
CA THR A 108 20.09 4.47 -7.69
C THR A 108 20.97 3.25 -7.40
N SER A 109 20.48 2.32 -6.57
CA SER A 109 21.14 1.04 -6.29
C SER A 109 20.61 -0.11 -7.15
N ALA A 110 19.79 0.17 -8.18
CA ALA A 110 19.13 -0.88 -8.95
C ALA A 110 20.13 -1.67 -9.80
N SER A 111 20.17 -2.99 -9.58
CA SER A 111 21.07 -3.91 -10.28
C SER A 111 20.33 -4.94 -11.13
N SER A 112 19.05 -5.15 -10.83
CA SER A 112 18.17 -6.09 -11.52
C SER A 112 16.91 -5.40 -12.05
N GLY A 113 16.21 -6.05 -12.99
CA GLY A 113 14.91 -5.57 -13.47
C GLY A 113 13.86 -5.46 -12.34
N LEU A 114 13.96 -6.32 -11.33
CA LEU A 114 13.09 -6.28 -10.15
C LEU A 114 13.36 -5.06 -9.28
N ASP A 115 14.63 -4.66 -9.12
CA ASP A 115 15.01 -3.48 -8.35
C ASP A 115 14.47 -2.21 -9.00
N TRP A 116 14.65 -2.09 -10.32
CA TRP A 116 14.09 -0.98 -11.10
C TRP A 116 12.57 -0.93 -10.98
N TRP A 117 11.91 -2.07 -11.13
CA TRP A 117 10.46 -2.17 -10.99
C TRP A 117 9.98 -1.74 -9.60
N MET A 118 10.67 -2.16 -8.53
CA MET A 118 10.36 -1.73 -7.18
C MET A 118 10.58 -0.25 -6.94
N GLY A 119 11.67 0.32 -7.47
CA GLY A 119 11.92 1.75 -7.38
C GLY A 119 10.80 2.58 -8.04
N VAL A 120 10.33 2.15 -9.22
CA VAL A 120 9.19 2.78 -9.90
C VAL A 120 7.90 2.61 -9.10
N ASN A 121 7.66 1.44 -8.50
CA ASN A 121 6.49 1.24 -7.64
C ASN A 121 6.49 2.16 -6.42
N TRP A 122 7.64 2.32 -5.75
CA TRP A 122 7.76 3.23 -4.61
C TRP A 122 7.46 4.68 -5.01
N ALA A 123 7.92 5.12 -6.19
CA ALA A 123 7.58 6.43 -6.73
C ALA A 123 6.07 6.54 -7.05
N ALA A 124 5.47 5.51 -7.64
CA ALA A 124 4.03 5.48 -7.94
C ALA A 124 3.18 5.51 -6.65
N TRP A 125 3.57 4.76 -5.62
CA TRP A 125 2.92 4.78 -4.31
C TRP A 125 3.11 6.13 -3.61
N ALA A 126 4.28 6.78 -3.72
CA ALA A 126 4.46 8.13 -3.19
C ALA A 126 3.40 9.10 -3.75
N VAL A 127 3.13 9.02 -5.06
CA VAL A 127 2.08 9.82 -5.71
C VAL A 127 0.69 9.47 -5.19
N LEU A 128 0.32 8.19 -5.14
CA LEU A 128 -1.01 7.78 -4.70
C LEU A 128 -1.29 8.18 -3.24
N TRP A 129 -0.31 8.03 -2.34
CA TRP A 129 -0.45 8.45 -0.94
C TRP A 129 -0.51 9.98 -0.81
N ALA A 130 0.20 10.73 -1.64
CA ALA A 130 0.06 12.19 -1.71
C ALA A 130 -1.37 12.61 -2.15
N LEU A 131 -1.98 11.87 -3.08
CA LEU A 131 -3.38 12.10 -3.45
C LEU A 131 -4.34 11.75 -2.30
N PHE A 132 -4.09 10.68 -1.53
CA PHE A 132 -4.87 10.40 -0.33
C PHE A 132 -4.76 11.52 0.72
N PHE A 133 -3.58 12.12 0.90
CA PHE A 133 -3.43 13.31 1.74
C PHE A 133 -4.29 14.48 1.22
N ALA A 134 -4.19 14.79 -0.08
CA ALA A 134 -4.98 15.87 -0.67
C ALA A 134 -6.50 15.63 -0.58
N LEU A 135 -6.93 14.39 -0.78
CA LEU A 135 -8.33 13.97 -0.68
C LEU A 135 -8.85 14.05 0.76
N LEU A 136 -8.14 13.43 1.71
CA LEU A 136 -8.64 13.21 3.07
C LEU A 136 -8.35 14.39 4.02
N ALA A 137 -7.11 14.88 4.05
CA ALA A 137 -6.69 15.96 4.94
C ALA A 137 -7.00 17.34 4.35
N LEU A 138 -6.67 17.57 3.07
CA LEU A 138 -6.93 18.86 2.41
C LEU A 138 -8.34 18.97 1.83
N ARG A 139 -9.15 17.91 1.89
CA ARG A 139 -10.56 17.87 1.44
C ARG A 139 -10.73 18.29 -0.02
N LYS A 140 -9.75 17.97 -0.87
CA LYS A 140 -9.83 18.23 -2.31
C LYS A 140 -10.79 17.25 -2.97
N SER A 141 -11.63 17.74 -3.88
CA SER A 141 -12.62 16.96 -4.64
C SER A 141 -11.99 16.17 -5.79
N ILE A 142 -11.04 15.29 -5.48
CA ILE A 142 -10.25 14.50 -6.44
C ILE A 142 -10.48 12.99 -6.30
N GLU A 143 -11.62 12.60 -5.74
CA GLU A 143 -11.96 11.20 -5.46
C GLU A 143 -11.92 10.32 -6.71
N ARG A 144 -12.55 10.75 -7.81
CA ARG A 144 -12.56 9.99 -9.08
C ARG A 144 -11.17 9.73 -9.67
N PRO A 145 -10.32 10.75 -9.93
CA PRO A 145 -8.97 10.49 -10.46
C PRO A 145 -8.12 9.67 -9.48
N THR A 146 -8.28 9.88 -8.17
CA THR A 146 -7.57 9.08 -7.16
C THR A 146 -8.03 7.63 -7.16
N GLY A 147 -9.33 7.38 -7.30
CA GLY A 147 -9.92 6.04 -7.40
C GLY A 147 -9.42 5.28 -8.64
N TRP A 148 -9.35 5.95 -9.80
CA TRP A 148 -8.78 5.34 -11.01
C TRP A 148 -7.29 5.03 -10.88
N LEU A 149 -6.50 5.94 -10.28
CA LEU A 149 -5.09 5.67 -10.02
C LEU A 149 -4.92 4.50 -9.04
N CYS A 150 -5.75 4.44 -8.00
CA CYS A 150 -5.77 3.37 -7.02
C CYS A 150 -6.06 2.00 -7.68
N ILE A 151 -7.03 1.95 -8.61
CA ILE A 151 -7.31 0.75 -9.41
C ILE A 151 -6.10 0.37 -10.26
N ALA A 152 -5.56 1.31 -11.03
CA ALA A 152 -4.44 1.05 -11.93
C ALA A 152 -3.21 0.54 -11.16
N GLN A 153 -2.85 1.20 -10.05
CA GLN A 153 -1.74 0.76 -9.20
C GLN A 153 -2.06 -0.57 -8.50
N GLY A 154 -3.30 -0.79 -8.04
CA GLY A 154 -3.71 -2.07 -7.47
C GLY A 154 -3.47 -3.24 -8.42
N VAL A 155 -3.80 -3.08 -9.69
CA VAL A 155 -3.56 -4.12 -10.72
C VAL A 155 -2.08 -4.24 -11.06
N LEU A 156 -1.42 -3.14 -11.42
CA LEU A 156 -0.11 -3.13 -12.05
C LEU A 156 1.06 -3.23 -11.07
N THR A 157 0.90 -2.76 -9.83
CA THR A 157 1.97 -2.77 -8.81
C THR A 157 1.78 -3.85 -7.76
N GLY A 158 0.55 -4.33 -7.56
CA GLY A 158 0.20 -5.29 -6.51
C GLY A 158 -0.28 -6.64 -7.06
N TRP A 159 -1.47 -6.67 -7.68
CA TRP A 159 -2.20 -7.91 -7.94
C TRP A 159 -1.49 -8.82 -8.94
N VAL A 160 -1.24 -8.35 -10.16
CA VAL A 160 -0.58 -9.17 -11.20
C VAL A 160 0.84 -9.54 -10.77
N PRO A 161 1.70 -8.60 -10.33
CA PRO A 161 3.06 -8.92 -9.89
C PRO A 161 3.08 -9.85 -8.68
N GLY A 162 2.23 -9.61 -7.68
CA GLY A 162 2.14 -10.43 -6.47
C GLY A 162 1.78 -11.88 -6.80
N TYR A 163 0.80 -12.09 -7.68
CA TYR A 163 0.46 -13.42 -8.17
C TYR A 163 1.64 -14.08 -8.91
N LEU A 164 2.31 -13.37 -9.82
CA LEU A 164 3.42 -13.92 -10.59
C LEU A 164 4.63 -14.29 -9.71
N ILE A 165 4.92 -13.50 -8.68
CA ILE A 165 5.95 -13.81 -7.68
C ILE A 165 5.58 -15.06 -6.88
N LEU A 166 4.32 -15.17 -6.43
CA LEU A 166 3.83 -16.37 -5.73
C LEU A 166 3.87 -17.63 -6.60
N ALA A 167 3.65 -17.48 -7.90
CA ALA A 167 3.71 -18.55 -8.88
C ALA A 167 5.15 -18.91 -9.33
N GLY A 168 6.18 -18.22 -8.81
CA GLY A 168 7.58 -18.46 -9.19
C GLY A 168 7.90 -18.08 -10.63
N LYS A 169 7.16 -17.13 -11.21
CA LYS A 169 7.31 -16.69 -12.62
C LYS A 169 8.07 -15.37 -12.77
N LEU A 170 8.46 -14.74 -11.67
CA LEU A 170 9.06 -13.40 -11.63
C LEU A 170 10.25 -13.29 -10.66
N LEU A 171 10.72 -14.44 -10.15
CA LEU A 171 11.89 -14.58 -9.28
C LEU A 171 12.84 -15.62 -9.86
#